data_AF-A0A139R300-F1
#
_entry.id   AF-A0A139R300-F1
#
_cell.length_a   1.000
_cell.length_b   1.000
_cell.length_c   1.000
_cell.angle_alpha   90.00
_cell.angle_beta   90.00
_cell.angle_gamma   90.00
#
_symmetry.space_group_name_H-M   'P 1'
#
loop_
_entity.id
_entity.type
_entity.pdbx_description
1 polymer ?
#
loop_
_entity_poly.entity_id
_entity_poly.type
_entity_poly.pdbx_seq_one_letter_code
_entity_poly.pdbx_strand_id
1 'polypeptide(L)'
;MSDNNAVQKAKDKLAQLIKDAAAGKATTADIEAATKSLNETVAKAQAALATAKKTAKSEATVPAYLSDSKSLQAAADKLAALAGDPNATATDLQNALTAYNKAKDAAQAAYDAQVKDAKTVVNTGKMTPAKQHLNELLANGATASEIAVAMIAVANEKDTAIATAAAAPVVSAGIITTMHPTLVVRDNTVPTVTAENKLPETGVDQQVWLTVAGTMALLGLFLVAAKRRKNDDKEA
;
A
#
# COMPACT_ATOMS: atom_id res chain seq x y z
N MET A 1 5.95 19.55 -14.96
CA MET A 1 6.46 18.59 -15.98
C MET A 1 7.67 17.89 -15.38
N SER A 2 7.81 16.58 -15.58
CA SER A 2 8.91 15.78 -14.97
C SER A 2 10.27 16.02 -15.66
N ASP A 3 11.37 15.83 -14.94
CA ASP A 3 12.76 16.06 -15.40
C ASP A 3 13.11 15.28 -16.67
N ASN A 4 12.48 14.12 -16.87
CA ASN A 4 12.63 13.31 -18.08
C ASN A 4 12.26 14.11 -19.36
N ASN A 5 11.30 15.03 -19.26
CA ASN A 5 10.91 15.93 -20.36
C ASN A 5 11.98 17.01 -20.63
N ALA A 6 12.69 17.48 -19.60
CA ALA A 6 13.79 18.43 -19.74
C ALA A 6 15.04 17.79 -20.34
N VAL A 7 15.40 16.58 -19.89
CA VAL A 7 16.52 15.80 -20.45
C VAL A 7 16.29 15.48 -21.93
N GLN A 8 15.07 15.07 -22.33
CA GLN A 8 14.76 14.85 -23.74
C GLN A 8 14.84 16.13 -24.57
N LYS A 9 14.23 17.25 -24.13
CA LYS A 9 14.36 18.55 -24.82
C LYS A 9 15.81 19.00 -25.00
N ALA A 10 16.69 18.73 -24.02
CA ALA A 10 18.11 19.04 -24.14
C ALA A 10 18.82 18.14 -25.18
N LYS A 11 18.51 16.84 -25.23
CA LYS A 11 19.00 15.94 -26.30
C LYS A 11 18.48 16.35 -27.67
N ASP A 12 17.20 16.67 -27.80
CA ASP A 12 16.57 17.07 -29.05
C ASP A 12 17.22 18.33 -29.61
N LYS A 13 17.51 19.32 -28.74
CA LYS A 13 18.23 20.55 -29.11
C LYS A 13 19.67 20.26 -29.55
N LEU A 14 20.40 19.39 -28.85
CA LEU A 14 21.76 18.97 -29.25
C LEU A 14 21.74 18.23 -30.60
N ALA A 15 20.80 17.30 -30.78
CA ALA A 15 20.63 16.55 -32.01
C ALA A 15 20.22 17.43 -33.20
N GLN A 16 19.51 18.53 -32.96
CA GLN A 16 19.22 19.53 -33.99
C GLN A 16 20.47 20.36 -34.34
N LEU A 17 21.20 20.87 -33.35
CA LEU A 17 22.43 21.63 -33.58
C LEU A 17 23.52 20.84 -34.33
N ILE A 18 23.59 19.52 -34.14
CA ILE A 18 24.49 18.64 -34.91
C ILE A 18 24.09 18.60 -36.40
N LYS A 19 22.80 18.59 -36.74
CA LYS A 19 22.33 18.69 -38.14
C LYS A 19 22.60 20.09 -38.70
N ASP A 20 22.34 21.12 -37.90
CA ASP A 20 22.50 22.51 -38.33
C ASP A 20 23.99 22.83 -38.58
N ALA A 21 24.91 22.29 -37.78
CA ALA A 21 26.36 22.38 -38.03
C ALA A 21 26.78 21.63 -39.30
N ALA A 22 26.23 20.44 -39.55
CA ALA A 22 26.45 19.73 -40.82
C ALA A 22 25.90 20.49 -42.05
N ALA A 23 24.94 21.41 -41.84
CA ALA A 23 24.42 22.33 -42.84
C ALA A 23 25.10 23.73 -42.83
N GLY A 24 26.17 23.92 -42.04
CA GLY A 24 26.89 25.20 -41.91
C GLY A 24 26.13 26.32 -41.19
N LYS A 25 25.11 25.98 -40.38
CA LYS A 25 24.19 26.92 -39.70
C LYS A 25 24.39 27.03 -38.18
N ALA A 26 25.18 26.15 -37.58
CA ALA A 26 25.56 26.19 -36.16
C ALA A 26 27.08 26.03 -36.00
N THR A 27 27.64 26.61 -34.95
CA THR A 27 29.08 26.60 -34.67
C THR A 27 29.48 25.50 -33.69
N THR A 28 30.79 25.22 -33.59
CA THR A 28 31.34 24.35 -32.54
C THR A 28 30.96 24.84 -31.14
N ALA A 29 30.95 26.16 -30.92
CA ALA A 29 30.60 26.76 -29.64
C ALA A 29 29.12 26.53 -29.26
N ASP A 30 28.20 26.51 -30.24
CA ASP A 30 26.80 26.17 -30.01
C ASP A 30 26.64 24.71 -29.57
N ILE A 31 27.40 23.79 -30.19
CA ILE A 31 27.42 22.36 -29.82
C ILE A 31 28.03 22.16 -28.44
N GLU A 32 29.13 22.84 -28.10
CA GLU A 32 29.74 22.80 -26.77
C GLU A 32 28.79 23.33 -25.69
N ALA A 33 28.14 24.48 -25.94
CA ALA A 33 27.16 25.07 -25.03
C ALA A 33 25.95 24.15 -24.82
N ALA A 34 25.43 23.53 -25.90
CA ALA A 34 24.34 22.56 -25.81
C ALA A 34 24.74 21.27 -25.10
N THR A 35 25.97 20.78 -25.31
CA THR A 35 26.51 19.59 -24.63
C THR A 35 26.68 19.85 -23.14
N LYS A 36 27.22 21.01 -22.76
CA LYS A 36 27.30 21.46 -21.36
C LYS A 36 25.90 21.56 -20.74
N SER A 37 24.95 22.20 -21.44
CA SER A 37 23.57 22.33 -20.96
C SER A 37 22.89 20.97 -20.76
N LEU A 38 23.08 20.01 -21.66
CA LEU A 38 22.59 18.64 -21.51
C LEU A 38 23.20 17.96 -20.27
N ASN A 39 24.50 18.05 -20.08
CA ASN A 39 25.18 17.46 -18.92
C ASN A 39 24.69 18.05 -17.59
N GLU A 40 24.51 19.39 -17.52
CA GLU A 40 23.92 20.04 -16.35
C GLU A 40 22.46 19.63 -16.10
N THR A 41 21.66 19.45 -17.15
CA THR A 41 20.27 18.98 -17.04
C THR A 41 20.21 17.52 -16.57
N VAL A 42 21.10 16.65 -17.06
CA VAL A 42 21.21 15.25 -16.62
C VAL A 42 21.66 15.17 -15.15
N ALA A 43 22.64 15.96 -14.73
CA ALA A 43 23.09 16.01 -13.34
C ALA A 43 21.97 16.46 -12.38
N LYS A 44 21.19 17.49 -12.76
CA LYS A 44 20.00 17.94 -12.01
C LYS A 44 18.94 16.83 -11.92
N ALA A 45 18.64 16.14 -13.01
CA ALA A 45 17.70 15.03 -13.03
C ALA A 45 18.15 13.84 -12.15
N GLN A 46 19.45 13.53 -12.12
CA GLN A 46 20.00 12.49 -11.22
C GLN A 46 19.91 12.90 -9.74
N ALA A 47 20.17 14.16 -9.40
CA ALA A 47 20.02 14.67 -8.03
C ALA A 47 18.55 14.67 -7.57
N ALA A 48 17.62 15.06 -8.45
CA ALA A 48 16.17 14.96 -8.21
C ALA A 48 15.74 13.50 -8.00
N LEU A 49 16.21 12.57 -8.84
CA LEU A 49 15.94 11.13 -8.71
C LEU A 49 16.46 10.55 -7.39
N ALA A 50 17.70 10.87 -7.00
CA ALA A 50 18.27 10.42 -5.73
C ALA A 50 17.49 10.95 -4.52
N THR A 51 17.03 12.21 -4.58
CA THR A 51 16.18 12.83 -3.56
C THR A 51 14.83 12.12 -3.49
N ALA A 52 14.16 11.88 -4.63
CA ALA A 52 12.89 11.16 -4.70
C ALA A 52 12.98 9.73 -4.15
N LYS A 53 14.06 8.98 -4.46
CA LYS A 53 14.30 7.64 -3.89
C LYS A 53 14.54 7.69 -2.37
N LYS A 54 15.17 8.75 -1.85
CA LYS A 54 15.32 8.94 -0.39
C LYS A 54 13.97 9.19 0.28
N THR A 55 13.17 10.14 -0.23
CA THR A 55 11.84 10.46 0.32
C THR A 55 10.90 9.25 0.26
N ALA A 56 10.89 8.52 -0.85
CA ALA A 56 10.09 7.31 -1.02
C ALA A 56 10.43 6.23 0.03
N LYS A 57 11.72 6.03 0.35
CA LYS A 57 12.13 5.09 1.42
C LYS A 57 11.73 5.54 2.83
N SER A 58 11.71 6.84 3.11
CA SER A 58 11.25 7.34 4.42
C SER A 58 9.72 7.34 4.57
N GLU A 59 8.96 7.57 3.49
CA GLU A 59 7.51 7.70 3.57
C GLU A 59 6.74 6.38 3.41
N ALA A 60 7.33 5.32 2.84
CA ALA A 60 6.70 4.00 2.63
C ALA A 60 6.47 3.17 3.92
N THR A 61 6.06 3.82 5.02
CA THR A 61 5.75 3.20 6.31
C THR A 61 4.27 3.40 6.64
N VAL A 62 3.51 2.30 6.77
CA VAL A 62 2.08 2.34 7.12
C VAL A 62 1.94 2.47 8.66
N PRO A 63 1.20 3.47 9.19
CA PRO A 63 0.91 3.55 10.62
C PRO A 63 0.07 2.35 11.10
N ALA A 64 0.35 1.83 12.31
CA ALA A 64 -0.29 0.61 12.82
C ALA A 64 -1.82 0.68 12.85
N TYR A 65 -2.42 1.79 13.30
CA TYR A 65 -3.88 1.96 13.31
C TYR A 65 -4.53 2.00 11.90
N LEU A 66 -3.71 2.16 10.84
CA LEU A 66 -4.12 2.09 9.43
C LEU A 66 -3.68 0.78 8.73
N SER A 67 -3.17 -0.22 9.47
CA SER A 67 -2.72 -1.52 8.94
C SER A 67 -3.76 -2.28 8.14
N ASP A 68 -5.04 -1.95 8.34
CA ASP A 68 -6.16 -2.67 7.74
C ASP A 68 -6.44 -2.16 6.31
N SER A 69 -5.96 -0.96 5.96
CA SER A 69 -6.12 -0.37 4.64
C SER A 69 -5.23 -1.06 3.60
N LYS A 70 -5.81 -2.00 2.84
CA LYS A 70 -5.11 -2.74 1.78
C LYS A 70 -4.65 -1.86 0.61
N SER A 71 -5.35 -0.76 0.35
CA SER A 71 -4.92 0.25 -0.63
C SER A 71 -3.69 1.04 -0.17
N LEU A 72 -3.59 1.33 1.13
CA LEU A 72 -2.42 2.00 1.71
C LEU A 72 -1.20 1.07 1.75
N GLN A 73 -1.37 -0.21 2.13
CA GLN A 73 -0.34 -1.25 2.01
C GLN A 73 0.20 -1.32 0.57
N ALA A 74 -0.66 -1.61 -0.41
CA ALA A 74 -0.25 -1.76 -1.81
C ALA A 74 0.42 -0.50 -2.40
N ALA A 75 0.05 0.70 -1.91
CA ALA A 75 0.70 1.94 -2.31
C ALA A 75 2.07 2.15 -1.65
N ALA A 76 2.22 1.77 -0.38
CA ALA A 76 3.52 1.76 0.32
C ALA A 76 4.48 0.73 -0.29
N ASP A 77 4.01 -0.50 -0.54
CA ASP A 77 4.77 -1.57 -1.19
C ASP A 77 5.29 -1.12 -2.57
N LYS A 78 4.41 -0.50 -3.38
CA LYS A 78 4.78 0.05 -4.69
C LYS A 78 5.79 1.19 -4.59
N LEU A 79 5.66 2.07 -3.59
CA LEU A 79 6.59 3.17 -3.35
C LEU A 79 7.97 2.65 -2.92
N ALA A 80 8.01 1.65 -2.03
CA ALA A 80 9.24 0.97 -1.62
C ALA A 80 9.93 0.24 -2.78
N ALA A 81 9.16 -0.50 -3.60
CA ALA A 81 9.67 -1.20 -4.77
C ALA A 81 10.32 -0.24 -5.79
N LEU A 82 9.65 0.87 -6.13
CA LEU A 82 10.21 1.89 -7.04
C LEU A 82 11.42 2.63 -6.44
N ALA A 83 11.51 2.72 -5.12
CA ALA A 83 12.68 3.29 -4.45
C ALA A 83 13.88 2.31 -4.39
N GLY A 84 13.65 1.02 -4.58
CA GLY A 84 14.67 -0.02 -4.76
C GLY A 84 15.09 -0.24 -6.22
N ASP A 85 14.14 -0.19 -7.16
CA ASP A 85 14.37 -0.44 -8.58
C ASP A 85 15.41 0.54 -9.18
N PRO A 86 16.49 0.07 -9.83
CA PRO A 86 17.44 0.95 -10.51
C PRO A 86 16.81 1.74 -11.66
N ASN A 87 15.78 1.21 -12.34
CA ASN A 87 15.21 1.78 -13.57
C ASN A 87 14.11 2.83 -13.32
N ALA A 88 13.45 2.80 -12.16
CA ALA A 88 12.39 3.74 -11.79
C ALA A 88 12.81 5.20 -11.98
N THR A 89 11.99 5.97 -12.70
CA THR A 89 12.25 7.40 -12.99
C THR A 89 11.71 8.30 -11.88
N ALA A 90 12.13 9.57 -11.88
CA ALA A 90 11.59 10.58 -10.96
C ALA A 90 10.07 10.73 -11.11
N THR A 91 9.54 10.51 -12.33
CA THR A 91 8.09 10.50 -12.62
C THR A 91 7.37 9.37 -11.90
N ASP A 92 7.94 8.18 -11.88
CA ASP A 92 7.29 6.98 -11.31
C ASP A 92 7.23 7.08 -9.79
N LEU A 93 8.32 7.57 -9.18
CA LEU A 93 8.39 7.87 -7.76
C LEU A 93 7.42 9.00 -7.37
N GLN A 94 7.35 10.08 -8.16
CA GLN A 94 6.40 11.16 -7.93
C GLN A 94 4.94 10.67 -8.00
N ASN A 95 4.61 9.86 -9.01
CA ASN A 95 3.28 9.27 -9.19
C ASN A 95 2.93 8.28 -8.06
N ALA A 96 3.89 7.46 -7.63
CA ALA A 96 3.71 6.52 -6.52
C ALA A 96 3.54 7.24 -5.17
N LEU A 97 4.30 8.32 -4.93
CA LEU A 97 4.17 9.15 -3.73
C LEU A 97 2.80 9.87 -3.68
N THR A 98 2.31 10.35 -4.83
CA THR A 98 0.95 10.91 -4.95
C THR A 98 -0.12 9.84 -4.69
N ALA A 99 0.05 8.62 -5.21
CA ALA A 99 -0.88 7.52 -4.96
C ALA A 99 -0.87 7.05 -3.49
N TYR A 100 0.31 7.00 -2.86
CA TYR A 100 0.50 6.68 -1.46
C TYR A 100 -0.19 7.70 -0.54
N ASN A 101 0.07 8.99 -0.72
CA ASN A 101 -0.58 10.03 0.09
C ASN A 101 -2.10 10.04 -0.11
N LYS A 102 -2.60 9.89 -1.35
CA LYS A 102 -4.05 9.73 -1.60
C LYS A 102 -4.66 8.48 -0.94
N ALA A 103 -3.92 7.37 -0.82
CA ALA A 103 -4.37 6.18 -0.12
C ALA A 103 -4.33 6.35 1.41
N LYS A 104 -3.35 7.12 1.92
CA LYS A 104 -3.19 7.47 3.34
C LYS A 104 -4.31 8.40 3.81
N ASP A 105 -4.61 9.45 3.06
CA ASP A 105 -5.71 10.39 3.35
C ASP A 105 -7.07 9.65 3.38
N ALA A 106 -7.29 8.74 2.43
CA ALA A 106 -8.50 7.93 2.38
C ALA A 106 -8.60 6.92 3.55
N ALA A 107 -7.47 6.32 3.96
CA ALA A 107 -7.42 5.44 5.12
C ALA A 107 -7.69 6.20 6.43
N GLN A 108 -7.07 7.38 6.59
CA GLN A 108 -7.28 8.26 7.73
C GLN A 108 -8.75 8.70 7.83
N ALA A 109 -9.35 9.16 6.73
CA ALA A 109 -10.75 9.59 6.72
C ALA A 109 -11.73 8.47 7.08
N ALA A 110 -11.46 7.23 6.67
CA ALA A 110 -12.25 6.06 7.05
C ALA A 110 -12.10 5.73 8.55
N TYR A 111 -10.87 5.75 9.06
CA TYR A 111 -10.57 5.54 10.48
C TYR A 111 -11.22 6.62 11.36
N ASP A 112 -11.09 7.90 11.00
CA ASP A 112 -11.67 9.03 11.74
C ASP A 112 -13.20 8.98 11.80
N ALA A 113 -13.84 8.55 10.71
CA ALA A 113 -15.29 8.31 10.67
C ALA A 113 -15.70 7.19 11.65
N GLN A 114 -14.99 6.07 11.64
CA GLN A 114 -15.27 4.96 12.55
C GLN A 114 -15.00 5.33 14.02
N VAL A 115 -13.93 6.08 14.31
CA VAL A 115 -13.62 6.63 15.64
C VAL A 115 -14.73 7.56 16.14
N LYS A 116 -15.34 8.36 15.24
CA LYS A 116 -16.49 9.23 15.57
C LYS A 116 -17.74 8.41 15.91
N ASP A 117 -18.04 7.37 15.14
CA ASP A 117 -19.20 6.52 15.39
C ASP A 117 -19.03 5.71 16.69
N ALA A 118 -17.83 5.16 16.92
CA ALA A 118 -17.46 4.48 18.17
C ALA A 118 -17.58 5.41 19.39
N LYS A 119 -17.11 6.66 19.32
CA LYS A 119 -17.29 7.68 20.37
C LYS A 119 -18.76 7.99 20.63
N THR A 120 -19.60 7.97 19.58
CA THR A 120 -21.05 8.15 19.71
C THR A 120 -21.70 6.97 20.46
N VAL A 121 -21.25 5.74 20.19
CA VAL A 121 -21.69 4.51 20.90
C VAL A 121 -21.27 4.52 22.38
N VAL A 122 -20.04 4.94 22.69
CA VAL A 122 -19.54 5.07 24.08
C VAL A 122 -20.36 6.10 24.87
N ASN A 123 -20.61 7.28 24.28
CA ASN A 123 -21.27 8.40 24.97
C ASN A 123 -22.80 8.25 25.12
N THR A 124 -23.43 7.24 24.51
CA THR A 124 -24.89 7.10 24.49
C THR A 124 -25.39 6.11 25.54
N GLY A 125 -26.17 6.59 26.52
CA GLY A 125 -26.82 5.77 27.55
C GLY A 125 -25.86 5.28 28.65
N LYS A 126 -26.21 4.20 29.36
CA LYS A 126 -25.38 3.66 30.45
C LYS A 126 -24.03 3.13 29.91
N MET A 127 -22.95 3.38 30.65
CA MET A 127 -21.67 2.70 30.46
C MET A 127 -21.79 1.22 30.83
N THR A 128 -21.22 0.35 30.00
CA THR A 128 -21.21 -1.11 30.13
C THR A 128 -19.79 -1.64 29.92
N PRO A 129 -19.46 -2.88 30.30
CA PRO A 129 -18.11 -3.44 30.11
C PRO A 129 -17.62 -3.35 28.66
N ALA A 130 -18.44 -3.71 27.66
CA ALA A 130 -18.03 -3.58 26.26
C ALA A 130 -17.80 -2.11 25.82
N LYS A 131 -18.55 -1.14 26.36
CA LYS A 131 -18.32 0.29 26.08
C LYS A 131 -17.05 0.82 26.75
N GLN A 132 -16.73 0.35 27.96
CA GLN A 132 -15.48 0.70 28.62
C GLN A 132 -14.30 0.18 27.79
N HIS A 133 -14.36 -1.09 27.36
CA HIS A 133 -13.34 -1.67 26.48
C HIS A 133 -13.21 -0.93 25.14
N LEU A 134 -14.33 -0.57 24.50
CA LEU A 134 -14.32 0.28 23.29
C LEU A 134 -13.67 1.64 23.54
N ASN A 135 -13.92 2.27 24.69
CA ASN A 135 -13.28 3.54 25.08
C ASN A 135 -11.77 3.39 25.35
N GLU A 136 -11.33 2.28 25.92
CA GLU A 136 -9.91 1.95 26.11
C GLU A 136 -9.18 1.75 24.77
N LEU A 137 -9.78 1.02 23.82
CA LEU A 137 -9.26 0.87 22.45
C LEU A 137 -9.12 2.22 21.73
N LEU A 138 -10.12 3.09 21.87
CA LEU A 138 -10.12 4.46 21.30
C LEU A 138 -9.05 5.37 21.92
N ALA A 139 -8.61 5.10 23.15
CA ALA A 139 -7.51 5.83 23.81
C ALA A 139 -6.13 5.30 23.40
N ASN A 140 -6.02 4.00 23.12
CA ASN A 140 -4.75 3.30 22.88
C ASN A 140 -4.32 3.25 21.40
N GLY A 141 -5.12 3.77 20.46
CA GLY A 141 -4.79 3.78 19.04
C GLY A 141 -4.97 2.42 18.34
N ALA A 142 -6.00 1.68 18.75
CA ALA A 142 -6.41 0.41 18.15
C ALA A 142 -6.72 0.52 16.64
N THR A 143 -6.69 -0.60 15.90
CA THR A 143 -7.00 -0.60 14.47
C THR A 143 -8.50 -0.47 14.19
N ALA A 144 -8.84 -0.16 12.94
CA ALA A 144 -10.23 -0.17 12.45
C ALA A 144 -10.95 -1.50 12.74
N SER A 145 -10.28 -2.64 12.56
CA SER A 145 -10.86 -3.96 12.84
C SER A 145 -11.12 -4.20 14.33
N GLU A 146 -10.19 -3.79 15.20
CA GLU A 146 -10.36 -3.90 16.66
C GLU A 146 -11.54 -3.06 17.16
N ILE A 147 -11.64 -1.81 16.67
CA ILE A 147 -12.77 -0.91 16.96
C ILE A 147 -14.09 -1.51 16.45
N ALA A 148 -14.11 -2.14 15.27
CA ALA A 148 -15.30 -2.77 14.70
C ALA A 148 -15.78 -3.96 15.55
N VAL A 149 -14.88 -4.84 15.99
CA VAL A 149 -15.20 -5.99 16.85
C VAL A 149 -15.75 -5.52 18.20
N ALA A 150 -15.17 -4.48 18.80
CA ALA A 150 -15.66 -3.93 20.06
C ALA A 150 -17.04 -3.24 19.90
N MET A 151 -17.32 -2.57 18.78
CA MET A 151 -18.65 -2.03 18.47
C MET A 151 -19.71 -3.15 18.33
N ILE A 152 -19.36 -4.30 17.74
CA ILE A 152 -20.24 -5.48 17.67
C ILE A 152 -20.52 -6.05 19.08
N ALA A 153 -19.51 -6.10 19.96
CA ALA A 153 -19.70 -6.54 21.34
C ALA A 153 -20.70 -5.65 22.11
N VAL A 154 -20.64 -4.32 21.93
CA VAL A 154 -21.60 -3.38 22.52
C VAL A 154 -23.02 -3.58 21.99
N ALA A 155 -23.18 -3.94 20.70
CA ALA A 155 -24.50 -4.28 20.14
C ALA A 155 -25.05 -5.56 20.78
N ASN A 156 -24.23 -6.60 20.92
CA ASN A 156 -24.65 -7.89 21.50
C ASN A 156 -25.04 -7.76 22.99
N GLU A 157 -24.34 -6.94 23.79
CA GLU A 157 -24.76 -6.61 25.16
C GLU A 157 -26.16 -5.96 25.18
N LYS A 158 -26.40 -5.00 24.28
CA LYS A 158 -27.67 -4.27 24.17
C LYS A 158 -28.83 -5.21 23.81
N ASP A 159 -28.64 -6.09 22.82
CA ASP A 159 -29.69 -7.01 22.38
C ASP A 159 -29.98 -8.09 23.45
N THR A 160 -28.97 -8.53 24.19
CA THR A 160 -29.14 -9.40 25.37
C THR A 160 -29.99 -8.72 26.46
N ALA A 161 -29.73 -7.44 26.73
CA ALA A 161 -30.51 -6.64 27.67
C ALA A 161 -31.97 -6.40 27.19
N ILE A 162 -32.18 -6.17 25.88
CA ILE A 162 -33.51 -6.05 25.28
C ILE A 162 -34.28 -7.38 25.38
N ALA A 163 -33.65 -8.51 25.04
CA ALA A 163 -34.26 -9.83 25.17
C ALA A 163 -34.66 -10.15 26.63
N THR A 164 -33.80 -9.79 27.59
CA THR A 164 -34.09 -9.95 29.03
C THR A 164 -35.24 -9.04 29.48
N ALA A 165 -35.31 -7.79 28.98
CA ALA A 165 -36.41 -6.88 29.27
C ALA A 165 -37.74 -7.32 28.63
N ALA A 166 -37.70 -7.92 27.44
CA ALA A 166 -38.88 -8.48 26.75
C ALA A 166 -39.35 -9.81 27.36
N ALA A 167 -38.44 -10.58 27.97
CA ALA A 167 -38.75 -11.80 28.72
C ALA A 167 -39.12 -11.55 30.20
N ALA A 168 -39.03 -10.31 30.69
CA ALA A 168 -39.46 -9.96 32.03
C ALA A 168 -40.99 -10.15 32.15
N PRO A 169 -41.50 -10.84 33.18
CA PRO A 169 -42.92 -11.07 33.32
C PRO A 169 -43.66 -9.75 33.49
N VAL A 170 -44.69 -9.52 32.67
CA VAL A 170 -45.60 -8.37 32.83
C VAL A 170 -46.42 -8.59 34.09
N VAL A 171 -45.96 -8.01 35.21
CA VAL A 171 -46.64 -8.09 36.51
C VAL A 171 -47.89 -7.20 36.48
N SER A 172 -48.95 -7.71 35.88
CA SER A 172 -50.30 -7.16 36.01
C SER A 172 -50.70 -7.14 37.48
N ALA A 173 -51.01 -5.97 38.02
CA ALA A 173 -51.43 -5.82 39.40
C ALA A 173 -52.88 -6.32 39.59
N GLY A 174 -53.03 -7.43 40.29
CA GLY A 174 -54.30 -8.16 40.45
C GLY A 174 -54.51 -9.23 39.35
N ILE A 175 -55.05 -10.40 39.63
CA ILE A 175 -55.77 -10.89 40.84
C ILE A 175 -55.18 -12.24 41.31
N ILE A 176 -55.29 -12.53 42.62
CA ILE A 176 -54.81 -13.78 43.23
C ILE A 176 -55.80 -14.94 42.96
N THR A 177 -55.30 -16.08 42.45
CA THR A 177 -55.72 -17.41 42.93
C THR A 177 -54.64 -18.46 42.67
N THR A 178 -54.74 -19.61 43.34
CA THR A 178 -53.67 -20.61 43.53
C THR A 178 -53.64 -21.71 42.48
N MET A 179 -52.46 -22.16 42.03
CA MET A 179 -52.00 -23.57 42.00
C MET A 179 -50.46 -23.67 41.78
N HIS A 180 -49.84 -24.73 42.30
CA HIS A 180 -48.47 -25.22 42.06
C HIS A 180 -48.56 -26.75 41.83
N PRO A 181 -47.53 -27.48 41.35
CA PRO A 181 -46.22 -27.09 40.79
C PRO A 181 -46.18 -27.45 39.27
N THR A 182 -45.09 -27.62 38.50
CA THR A 182 -43.66 -27.91 38.76
C THR A 182 -42.84 -27.53 37.52
N LEU A 183 -41.61 -26.99 37.68
CA LEU A 183 -40.61 -26.99 36.59
C LEU A 183 -39.44 -27.89 36.98
N VAL A 184 -39.05 -28.78 36.05
CA VAL A 184 -37.93 -29.70 36.23
C VAL A 184 -36.62 -29.01 35.84
N VAL A 185 -35.71 -28.88 36.81
CA VAL A 185 -34.30 -28.58 36.50
C VAL A 185 -33.71 -29.79 35.79
N ARG A 186 -33.23 -29.62 34.55
CA ARG A 186 -32.31 -30.54 33.91
C ARG A 186 -30.91 -29.93 33.93
N ASP A 187 -30.12 -30.36 34.91
CA ASP A 187 -28.66 -30.39 34.74
C ASP A 187 -28.33 -31.40 33.63
N ASN A 188 -27.30 -31.13 32.84
CA ASN A 188 -26.79 -32.10 31.88
C ASN A 188 -25.28 -31.97 31.59
N THR A 189 -24.47 -31.90 32.66
CA THR A 189 -23.10 -32.45 32.77
C THR A 189 -22.09 -32.22 31.62
N VAL A 190 -20.98 -31.52 31.91
CA VAL A 190 -19.74 -31.52 31.09
C VAL A 190 -18.82 -32.66 31.52
N PRO A 191 -18.11 -33.35 30.60
CA PRO A 191 -16.65 -33.38 30.75
C PRO A 191 -15.82 -33.35 29.44
N THR A 192 -14.52 -33.12 29.65
CA THR A 192 -13.32 -33.20 28.80
C THR A 192 -13.17 -34.47 27.92
N VAL A 193 -12.22 -34.59 26.97
CA VAL A 193 -10.97 -33.82 26.71
C VAL A 193 -10.95 -33.31 25.23
N THR A 194 -9.91 -33.20 24.38
CA THR A 194 -8.49 -33.63 24.35
C THR A 194 -7.67 -32.68 23.44
N ALA A 195 -6.34 -32.62 23.59
CA ALA A 195 -5.44 -31.98 22.62
C ALA A 195 -4.22 -32.87 22.34
N GLU A 196 -4.01 -33.25 21.08
CA GLU A 196 -2.77 -33.91 20.60
C GLU A 196 -2.39 -33.43 19.19
N ASN A 197 -1.11 -33.61 18.85
CA ASN A 197 -0.42 -33.00 17.72
C ASN A 197 -0.17 -34.00 16.58
N LYS A 198 -0.46 -33.62 15.32
CA LYS A 198 0.35 -34.02 14.15
C LYS A 198 0.02 -33.27 12.85
N LEU A 199 1.06 -32.80 12.17
CA LEU A 199 1.09 -32.78 10.69
C LEU A 199 1.33 -34.21 10.17
N PRO A 200 0.95 -34.47 8.90
CA PRO A 200 1.96 -34.90 7.94
C PRO A 200 2.08 -33.96 6.73
N GLU A 201 3.27 -33.93 6.12
CA GLU A 201 3.54 -33.24 4.86
C GLU A 201 3.32 -34.15 3.64
N THR A 202 3.62 -33.60 2.46
CA THR A 202 3.74 -34.23 1.12
C THR A 202 2.41 -34.54 0.40
N GLY A 203 2.23 -34.15 -0.87
CA GLY A 203 3.11 -33.29 -1.68
C GLY A 203 2.68 -33.20 -3.16
N VAL A 204 3.61 -32.69 -3.99
CA VAL A 204 3.59 -32.69 -5.48
C VAL A 204 2.68 -31.60 -6.11
N ASP A 205 3.08 -30.81 -7.12
CA ASP A 205 4.27 -30.85 -8.01
C ASP A 205 5.00 -29.48 -8.15
N GLN A 206 6.29 -29.50 -8.51
CA GLN A 206 7.05 -28.35 -9.02
C GLN A 206 7.54 -28.59 -10.46
N GLN A 207 6.71 -28.38 -11.50
CA GLN A 207 7.21 -28.22 -12.88
C GLN A 207 6.38 -27.28 -13.76
N VAL A 208 6.78 -26.00 -13.79
CA VAL A 208 6.96 -25.26 -15.06
C VAL A 208 8.23 -24.40 -14.94
N TRP A 209 9.28 -24.78 -15.66
CA TRP A 209 10.49 -23.99 -15.89
C TRP A 209 10.74 -23.91 -17.40
N LEU A 210 11.24 -22.76 -17.89
CA LEU A 210 11.25 -22.35 -19.30
C LEU A 210 9.80 -22.17 -19.84
N THR A 211 9.42 -21.14 -20.59
CA THR A 211 10.13 -20.23 -21.52
C THR A 211 9.43 -18.85 -21.40
N VAL A 212 10.08 -17.68 -21.41
CA VAL A 212 10.90 -17.09 -22.48
C VAL A 212 12.09 -16.31 -21.90
N ALA A 213 13.29 -16.76 -22.25
CA ALA A 213 14.50 -15.95 -22.23
C ALA A 213 15.05 -15.89 -23.67
N GLY A 214 14.54 -14.96 -24.49
CA GLY A 214 14.88 -14.86 -25.91
C GLY A 214 14.26 -13.65 -26.57
N THR A 215 15.10 -12.81 -27.21
CA THR A 215 14.81 -11.42 -27.64
C THR A 215 14.48 -10.49 -26.44
N MET A 216 15.11 -9.33 -26.25
CA MET A 216 15.73 -8.41 -27.21
C MET A 216 17.22 -8.12 -26.93
N ALA A 217 18.08 -9.15 -26.85
CA ALA A 217 19.54 -8.99 -26.88
C ALA A 217 20.08 -8.72 -28.31
N LEU A 218 19.40 -7.89 -29.10
CA LEU A 218 19.69 -7.63 -30.53
C LEU A 218 19.66 -6.15 -30.91
N LEU A 219 20.28 -5.29 -30.10
CA LEU A 219 20.67 -3.93 -30.54
C LEU A 219 22.14 -3.58 -30.21
N GLY A 220 22.97 -4.59 -29.98
CA GLY A 220 24.41 -4.46 -29.70
C GLY A 220 25.35 -4.95 -30.81
N LEU A 221 24.83 -5.51 -31.91
CA LEU A 221 25.62 -6.23 -32.91
C LEU A 221 25.44 -5.71 -34.35
N PHE A 222 25.51 -4.37 -34.54
CA PHE A 222 25.52 -3.78 -35.89
C PHE A 222 26.53 -2.63 -36.12
N LEU A 223 27.46 -2.39 -35.17
CA LEU A 223 28.47 -1.32 -35.26
C LEU A 223 29.93 -1.80 -35.25
N VAL A 224 30.18 -3.11 -35.43
CA VAL A 224 31.55 -3.68 -35.50
C VAL A 224 31.95 -4.08 -36.94
N ALA A 225 31.12 -3.76 -37.95
CA ALA A 225 31.43 -4.01 -39.37
C ALA A 225 32.04 -2.80 -40.11
N ALA A 226 31.88 -1.57 -39.59
CA ALA A 226 32.24 -0.34 -40.30
C ALA A 226 33.68 0.17 -40.06
N LYS A 227 34.52 -0.58 -39.33
CA LYS A 227 35.88 -0.15 -38.93
C LYS A 227 37.03 -1.04 -39.43
N ARG A 228 36.76 -2.02 -40.32
CA ARG A 228 37.77 -2.83 -41.03
C ARG A 228 37.66 -2.72 -42.57
N ARG A 229 37.62 -1.48 -43.06
CA ARG A 229 37.82 -1.12 -44.49
C ARG A 229 38.49 0.26 -44.63
N LYS A 230 39.55 0.49 -43.85
CA LYS A 230 40.44 1.67 -44.01
C LYS A 230 41.85 1.50 -43.43
N ASN A 231 42.32 0.27 -43.27
CA ASN A 231 43.65 -0.05 -42.73
C ASN A 231 44.47 -0.97 -43.65
N ASP A 232 43.85 -1.60 -44.66
CA ASP A 232 44.50 -2.63 -45.48
C ASP A 232 45.17 -2.06 -46.74
N ASP A 233 44.95 -0.76 -47.05
CA ASP A 233 45.60 -0.03 -48.15
C ASP A 233 46.95 0.61 -47.73
N LYS A 234 47.60 0.10 -46.67
CA LYS A 234 48.86 0.62 -46.11
C LYS A 234 49.77 -0.45 -45.50
N GLU A 235 50.12 -1.48 -46.26
CA GLU A 235 51.47 -2.09 -46.24
C GLU A 235 51.64 -3.00 -47.46
N ALA A 236 52.87 -3.04 -48.02
CA ALA A 236 53.26 -3.55 -49.34
C ALA A 236 52.71 -2.73 -50.54
#